data_AF-A0A1P8NKX3-F1
#
_entry.id   AF-A0A1P8NKX3-F1
#
_cell.length_a   1.000
_cell.length_b   1.000
_cell.length_c   1.000
_cell.angle_alpha   90.00
_cell.angle_beta   90.00
_cell.angle_gamma   90.00
#
_symmetry.space_group_name_H-M   'P 1'
#
loop_
_entity.id
_entity.type
_entity.pdbx_description
1 polymer ?
#
loop_
_entity_poly.entity_id
_entity_poly.type
_entity_poly.pdbx_seq_one_letter_code
_entity_poly.pdbx_strand_id
1 'polypeptide(L)' 'MTHAKNTTHPESRTVVFRDQSADLRYLTHSTRTSEHTTTWKDGNIYPVIDVDLSSAAHLSRARSAEGTRRRREAVAAGRR' A
#
# COMPACT_ATOMS: atom_id res chain seq x y z
N MET A 1 -28.07 28.88 23.69
CA MET A 1 -26.76 28.32 24.12
C MET A 1 -26.11 27.69 22.90
N THR A 2 -24.93 28.17 22.54
CA THR A 2 -24.23 27.89 21.27
C THR A 2 -23.83 26.42 21.15
N HIS A 3 -24.16 25.79 20.01
CA HIS A 3 -23.69 24.45 19.68
C HIS A 3 -22.17 24.49 19.51
N ALA A 4 -21.43 23.89 20.44
CA ALA A 4 -20.00 23.67 20.28
C ALA A 4 -19.81 22.72 19.11
N LYS A 5 -19.22 23.22 18.02
CA LYS A 5 -18.75 22.37 16.93
C LYS A 5 -17.48 21.71 17.41
N ASN A 6 -17.60 20.47 17.87
CA ASN A 6 -16.47 19.61 18.16
C ASN A 6 -15.71 19.43 16.83
N THR A 7 -14.65 20.20 16.62
CA THR A 7 -13.73 20.00 15.50
C THR A 7 -12.90 18.76 15.80
N THR A 8 -13.51 17.58 15.69
CA THR A 8 -12.87 16.28 15.79
C THR A 8 -12.10 16.00 14.50
N HIS A 9 -11.09 16.82 14.21
CA HIS A 9 -10.16 16.55 13.13
C HIS A 9 -8.85 16.07 13.75
N PRO A 10 -8.35 14.87 13.37
CA PRO A 10 -7.03 14.44 13.79
C PRO A 10 -6.01 15.42 13.23
N GLU A 11 -5.10 15.86 14.11
CA GLU A 11 -4.11 16.86 13.76
C GLU A 11 -3.23 16.35 12.60
N SER A 12 -3.31 17.05 11.47
CA SER A 12 -2.56 16.73 10.27
C SER A 12 -1.33 17.62 10.23
N ARG A 13 -0.14 17.04 10.17
CA ARG A 13 1.12 17.80 10.15
C ARG A 13 1.98 17.41 8.96
N THR A 14 2.87 18.31 8.56
CA THR A 14 3.79 18.06 7.46
C THR A 14 4.85 17.07 7.90
N VAL A 15 4.95 15.95 7.17
CA VAL A 15 5.90 14.87 7.43
C VAL A 15 6.64 14.52 6.14
N VAL A 16 7.86 14.02 6.28
CA VAL A 16 8.65 13.51 5.15
C VAL A 16 8.54 11.98 5.13
N PHE A 17 8.01 11.42 4.05
CA PHE A 17 8.09 9.99 3.82
C PHE A 17 9.40 9.69 3.10
N ARG A 18 10.17 8.76 3.65
CA ARG A 18 11.43 8.29 3.08
C ARG A 18 11.31 6.81 2.76
N ASP A 19 11.52 6.46 1.50
CA ASP A 19 11.66 5.08 1.06
C ASP A 19 13.15 4.75 0.97
N GLN A 20 13.61 3.80 1.79
CA GLN A 20 15.00 3.34 1.79
C GLN A 20 15.33 2.40 0.63
N SER A 21 14.33 1.73 0.07
CA SER A 21 14.47 0.80 -1.04
C SER A 21 14.50 1.52 -2.39
N ALA A 22 13.78 2.63 -2.51
CA ALA A 22 13.73 3.44 -3.73
C ALA A 22 14.60 4.71 -3.69
N ASP A 23 15.18 5.06 -2.54
CA ASP A 23 15.87 6.35 -2.27
C ASP A 23 15.02 7.59 -2.62
N LEU A 24 13.70 7.48 -2.44
CA LEU A 24 12.75 8.56 -2.72
C LEU A 24 12.30 9.24 -1.43
N ARG A 25 12.06 10.56 -1.52
CA ARG A 25 11.59 11.36 -0.39
C ARG A 25 10.44 12.27 -0.82
N TYR A 26 9.35 12.26 -0.06
CA TYR A 26 8.14 13.02 -0.35
C TYR A 26 7.70 13.83 0.86
N LEU A 27 7.39 15.11 0.66
CA LEU A 27 6.81 15.99 1.67
C LEU A 27 5.28 15.94 1.52
N THR A 28 4.57 15.53 2.56
CA THR A 28 3.09 15.46 2.54
C THR A 28 2.51 15.70 3.94
N HIS A 29 1.18 15.83 4.03
CA HIS A 29 0.47 15.93 5.30
C HIS A 29 0.05 14.54 5.79
N SER A 30 0.40 14.21 7.02
CA SER A 30 0.00 12.96 7.69
C SER A 30 -0.44 13.22 9.12
N THR A 31 -1.34 12.39 9.61
CA THR A 31 -1.71 12.34 11.04
C THR A 31 -0.76 11.45 11.83
N ARG A 32 0.02 10.61 11.14
CA ARG A 32 1.04 9.73 11.74
C ARG A 32 2.35 10.48 11.88
N THR A 33 3.06 10.21 12.98
CA THR A 33 4.40 10.74 13.20
C THR A 33 5.40 9.68 13.62
N SER A 34 6.66 10.11 13.61
CA SER A 34 7.85 9.33 13.94
C SER A 34 8.75 10.21 14.81
N GLU A 35 9.61 9.58 15.59
CA GLU A 35 10.59 10.26 16.45
C GLU A 35 11.82 10.73 15.65
N HIS A 36 12.05 10.13 14.49
CA HIS A 36 13.13 10.54 13.60
C HIS A 36 12.76 11.83 12.88
N THR A 37 13.73 12.72 12.71
CA THR A 37 13.57 13.97 11.96
C THR A 37 14.63 14.09 10.89
N THR A 38 14.31 14.80 9.80
CA THR A 38 15.24 15.06 8.71
C THR A 38 15.12 16.51 8.25
N THR A 39 16.23 17.08 7.79
CA THR A 39 16.24 18.40 7.18
C THR A 39 15.80 18.29 5.74
N TRP A 40 14.77 19.04 5.37
CA TRP A 40 14.29 19.15 4.00
C TRP A 40 15.07 20.21 3.22
N LYS A 41 14.94 20.20 1.89
CA LYS A 41 15.67 21.10 0.98
C LYS A 41 15.45 22.58 1.29
N ASP A 42 14.33 22.90 1.92
CA ASP A 42 13.95 24.25 2.33
C ASP A 42 14.64 24.69 3.64
N GLY A 43 15.49 23.84 4.24
CA GLY A 43 16.17 24.09 5.50
C GLY A 43 15.33 23.78 6.75
N ASN A 44 14.06 23.41 6.57
CA ASN A 44 13.17 23.06 7.67
C ASN A 44 13.33 21.60 8.11
N ILE A 45 13.12 21.36 9.40
CA ILE A 45 13.19 20.03 10.00
C ILE A 45 11.78 19.45 10.09
N TYR A 46 11.59 18.26 9.53
CA TYR A 46 10.31 17.55 9.55
C TYR A 46 10.49 16.14 10.12
N PRO A 47 9.47 15.58 10.79
CA PRO A 47 9.49 14.18 11.17
C PRO A 47 9.55 13.30 9.92
N VAL A 48 10.45 12.32 9.92
CA VAL A 48 10.66 11.37 8.84
C VAL A 48 10.05 10.02 9.18
N ILE A 49 9.21 9.53 8.28
CA ILE A 49 8.60 8.19 8.36
C ILE A 49 9.31 7.32 7.34
N ASP A 50 10.07 6.36 7.83
CA ASP A 50 10.65 5.31 7.00
C ASP A 50 9.55 4.32 6.61
N VAL A 51 9.35 4.18 5.30
CA VAL A 51 8.40 3.21 4.76
C VAL A 51 9.17 2.22 3.92
N ASP A 52 9.07 0.95 4.30
CA ASP A 52 9.43 -0.14 3.42
C ASP A 52 8.24 -0.40 2.48
N LEU A 53 8.29 0.17 1.28
CA LEU A 53 7.31 -0.13 0.23
C LEU A 53 7.62 -1.50 -0.36
N SER A 54 7.37 -2.57 0.40
CA SER A 54 7.22 -3.94 -0.12
C SER A 54 5.93 -4.07 -0.95
N SER A 55 5.78 -3.20 -1.95
CA SER A 55 4.64 -3.18 -2.87
C SER A 55 4.63 -4.38 -3.82
N ALA A 56 5.75 -5.11 -3.90
CA ALA A 56 5.86 -6.40 -4.59
C ALA A 56 4.92 -7.47 -4.01
N ALA A 57 4.42 -7.31 -2.77
CA ALA A 57 3.52 -8.28 -2.16
C ALA A 57 2.06 -8.18 -2.65
N HIS A 58 1.65 -7.09 -3.33
CA HIS A 58 0.23 -6.91 -3.71
C HIS A 58 -0.09 -7.17 -5.19
N LEU A 59 0.89 -7.62 -6.00
CA LEU A 59 0.66 -8.09 -7.37
C LEU A 59 0.83 -9.61 -7.54
N SER A 60 1.11 -10.37 -6.48
CA SER A 60 1.22 -11.83 -6.59
C SER A 60 -0.11 -12.54 -6.28
N ARG A 61 -1.18 -12.22 -7.02
CA ARG A 61 -2.22 -13.23 -7.27
C ARG A 61 -1.96 -13.85 -8.63
N ALA A 62 -0.90 -14.65 -8.71
CA ALA A 62 -0.74 -15.58 -9.82
C ALA A 62 -1.91 -16.57 -9.75
N ARG A 63 -2.91 -16.34 -10.60
CA ARG A 63 -3.95 -17.32 -10.88
C ARG A 63 -3.24 -18.51 -11.55
N SER A 64 -2.96 -19.56 -10.77
CA SER A 64 -2.64 -20.88 -11.30
C SER A 64 -3.82 -21.36 -12.13
N ALA A 65 -3.76 -21.14 -13.43
CA ALA A 65 -4.65 -21.75 -14.41
C ALA A 65 -3.83 -22.74 -15.22
N GLU A 66 -3.62 -23.94 -14.67
CA GLU A 66 -3.23 -25.11 -15.46
C GLU A 66 -3.72 -26.35 -14.73
N GLY A 67 -4.57 -27.15 -15.38
CA GLY A 67 -5.20 -28.29 -14.71
C GLY A 67 -6.33 -28.99 -15.45
N THR A 68 -6.15 -29.25 -16.75
CA THR A 68 -6.79 -30.36 -17.50
C THR A 68 -8.31 -30.37 -17.71
N ARG A 69 -8.77 -29.71 -18.78
CA ARG A 69 -10.01 -30.09 -19.48
C ARG A 69 -9.71 -31.28 -20.40
N ARG A 70 -9.78 -32.52 -19.90
CA ARG A 70 -9.96 -33.70 -20.78
C ARG A 70 -11.44 -34.11 -20.78
N ARG A 71 -12.22 -33.37 -21.57
CA ARG A 71 -13.50 -33.87 -22.09
C ARG A 71 -13.21 -34.40 -23.49
N ARG A 72 -13.10 -35.72 -23.65
CA ARG A 72 -13.38 -36.37 -24.92
C ARG A 72 -14.30 -37.55 -24.67
N GLU A 73 -15.48 -37.40 -25.25
CA GLU A 73 -16.52 -38.39 -25.39
C GLU A 73 -16.02 -39.63 -26.12
N ALA A 74 -16.53 -40.80 -25.72
CA ALA A 74 -16.94 -41.84 -26.66
C ALA A 74 -17.90 -42.79 -25.93
N VAL A 75 -19.19 -42.47 -26.01
CA VAL A 75 -20.28 -43.43 -25.92
C VAL A 75 -20.43 -44.07 -27.31
N ALA A 76 -20.58 -45.40 -27.34
CA ALA A 76 -21.36 -46.21 -28.30
C ALA A 76 -20.63 -47.40 -28.95
N ALA A 77 -21.43 -48.48 -29.09
CA ALA A 77 -21.22 -49.78 -29.77
C ALA A 77 -20.45 -50.84 -28.95
N GLY A 78 -21.00 -51.99 -28.54
CA GLY A 78 -22.15 -52.77 -29.03
C GLY A 78 -21.69 -53.92 -29.92
N ARG A 79 -22.00 -55.17 -29.53
CA ARG A 79 -21.77 -56.48 -30.20
C ARG A 79 -20.34 -57.02 -30.03
N ARG A 80 -20.10 -58.18 -29.42
CA ARG A 80 -20.71 -59.51 -29.64
C ARG A 80 -20.73 -60.34 -28.36
#